data_AF-A0A935LZU3-F1
#
_entry.id   AF-A0A935LZU3-F1
#
_cell.length_a   1.000
_cell.length_b   1.000
_cell.length_c   1.000
_cell.angle_alpha   90.00
_cell.angle_beta   90.00
_cell.angle_gamma   90.00
#
_symmetry.space_group_name_H-M   'P 1'
#
loop_
_entity.id
_entity.type
_entity.pdbx_description
1 polymer ?
#
loop_
_entity_poly.entity_id
_entity_poly.type
_entity_poly.pdbx_seq_one_letter_code
_entity_poly.pdbx_strand_id
1 'polypeptide(L)'
;MDDLARQKYLTIAVRVIGLVLVFGIYPLTVLWPSGWSWHPGQSEYLHMIIAIYVTLGVFLILVSARPEKHLSLISFAIWSSIVHAAVMAVQAVVDTGHIGHLYGDVPALFVVAGVLGWLCPRALTLRFLTGAT
;
A
#
# COMPACT_ATOMS: atom_id res chain seq x y z
N MET A 1 -1.92 -3.53 -23.51
CA MET A 1 -2.32 -2.15 -23.14
C MET A 1 -1.32 -1.21 -23.75
N ASP A 2 -1.81 -0.18 -24.43
CA ASP A 2 -1.00 0.91 -24.99
C ASP A 2 -0.16 1.61 -23.90
N ASP A 3 1.04 2.08 -24.24
CA ASP A 3 2.00 2.63 -23.27
C ASP A 3 1.54 3.97 -22.70
N LEU A 4 0.89 4.83 -23.51
CA LEU A 4 0.34 6.10 -23.03
C LEU A 4 -0.85 5.84 -22.08
N ALA A 5 -1.71 4.89 -22.44
CA ALA A 5 -2.81 4.47 -21.56
C ALA A 5 -2.29 3.91 -20.23
N ARG A 6 -1.26 3.06 -20.27
CA ARG A 6 -0.60 2.50 -19.08
C ARG A 6 -0.06 3.60 -18.16
N GLN A 7 0.67 4.56 -18.72
CA GLN A 7 1.25 5.66 -17.95
C GLN A 7 0.17 6.51 -17.31
N LYS A 8 -0.89 6.85 -18.06
CA LYS A 8 -2.05 7.59 -17.53
C LYS A 8 -2.70 6.86 -16.36
N TYR A 9 -2.95 5.56 -16.49
CA TYR A 9 -3.52 4.76 -15.41
C TYR A 9 -2.59 4.63 -14.21
N LEU A 10 -1.28 4.51 -14.41
CA LEU A 10 -0.30 4.49 -13.33
C LEU A 10 -0.33 5.81 -12.54
N THR A 11 -0.34 6.96 -13.21
CA THR A 11 -0.46 8.27 -12.57
C THR A 11 -1.73 8.37 -11.73
N ILE A 12 -2.88 7.94 -12.29
CA ILE A 12 -4.16 7.96 -11.57
C ILE A 12 -4.10 7.01 -10.37
N ALA A 13 -3.63 5.78 -10.55
CA ALA A 13 -3.55 4.77 -9.50
C ALA A 13 -2.65 5.23 -8.34
N VAL A 14 -1.45 5.73 -8.62
CA VAL A 14 -0.51 6.25 -7.61
C VAL A 14 -1.15 7.41 -6.83
N ARG A 15 -1.84 8.33 -7.52
CA ARG A 15 -2.52 9.45 -6.87
C ARG A 15 -3.69 8.98 -5.99
N VAL A 16 -4.54 8.09 -6.50
CA VAL A 16 -5.69 7.54 -5.76
C VAL A 16 -5.24 6.75 -4.55
N ILE A 17 -4.26 5.86 -4.71
CA ILE A 17 -3.68 5.09 -3.60
C ILE A 17 -3.08 6.05 -2.56
N GLY A 18 -2.33 7.06 -2.99
CA GLY A 18 -1.80 8.06 -2.08
C GLY A 18 -2.88 8.79 -1.27
N LEU A 19 -3.99 9.17 -1.90
CA LEU A 19 -5.14 9.77 -1.21
C LEU A 19 -5.80 8.80 -0.23
N VAL A 20 -5.95 7.53 -0.60
CA VAL A 20 -6.50 6.49 0.29
C VAL A 20 -5.59 6.26 1.50
N LEU A 21 -4.27 6.27 1.33
CA LEU A 21 -3.35 6.13 2.45
C LEU A 21 -3.40 7.33 3.42
N VAL A 22 -3.60 8.55 2.89
CA VAL A 22 -3.69 9.76 3.72
C VAL A 22 -5.03 9.87 4.44
N PHE A 23 -6.13 9.63 3.74
CA PHE A 23 -7.47 9.96 4.23
C PHE A 23 -8.36 8.74 4.51
N GLY A 24 -8.04 7.58 3.93
CA GLY A 24 -8.91 6.40 3.96
C GLY A 24 -8.69 5.48 5.16
N ILE A 25 -7.43 5.30 5.60
CA ILE A 25 -7.11 4.29 6.62
C ILE A 25 -7.75 4.62 7.98
N TYR A 26 -7.55 5.83 8.51
CA TYR A 26 -8.09 6.17 9.84
C TYR A 26 -9.63 6.08 9.93
N PRO A 27 -10.42 6.60 8.97
CA PRO A 27 -11.86 6.38 9.00
C PRO A 27 -12.25 4.90 9.00
N LEU A 28 -11.53 4.04 8.28
CA LEU A 28 -11.81 2.60 8.25
C LEU A 28 -11.56 1.93 9.60
N THR A 29 -10.57 2.40 10.38
CA THR A 29 -10.33 1.87 11.74
C THR A 29 -11.46 2.21 12.72
N VAL A 30 -12.23 3.27 12.44
CA VAL A 30 -13.39 3.68 13.25
C VAL A 30 -14.69 3.05 12.75
N LEU A 31 -14.91 3.06 11.44
CA LEU A 31 -16.16 2.59 10.82
C LEU A 31 -16.21 1.06 10.68
N TRP A 32 -15.06 0.41 10.52
CA TRP A 32 -14.95 -1.03 10.41
C TRP A 32 -13.76 -1.58 11.23
N PRO A 33 -13.79 -1.47 12.56
CA PRO A 33 -12.65 -1.83 13.40
C PRO A 33 -12.23 -3.29 13.27
N SER A 34 -13.17 -4.23 13.07
CA SER A 34 -12.87 -5.66 12.96
C SER A 34 -12.01 -6.03 11.75
N GLY A 35 -11.96 -5.18 10.72
CA GLY A 35 -11.12 -5.40 9.53
C GLY A 35 -9.87 -4.52 9.46
N TRP A 36 -9.71 -3.56 10.38
CA TRP A 36 -8.72 -2.48 10.26
C TRP A 36 -8.03 -2.11 11.58
N SER A 37 -8.53 -2.56 12.72
CA SER A 37 -7.94 -2.31 14.04
C SER A 37 -7.52 -3.62 14.72
N TRP A 38 -6.21 -3.85 14.75
CA TRP A 38 -5.60 -5.05 15.33
C TRP A 38 -5.68 -5.15 16.86
N HIS A 39 -5.94 -4.03 17.53
CA HIS A 39 -6.01 -3.97 18.99
C HIS A 39 -7.30 -3.27 19.43
N PRO A 40 -7.93 -3.72 20.53
CA PRO A 40 -9.03 -3.00 21.15
C PRO A 40 -8.53 -1.72 21.84
N GLY A 41 -9.27 -0.62 21.71
CA GLY A 41 -8.95 0.65 22.36
C GLY A 41 -7.87 1.47 21.66
N GLN A 42 -7.19 2.34 22.42
CA GLN A 42 -6.13 3.20 21.90
C GLN A 42 -4.83 2.40 21.77
N SER A 43 -4.46 2.05 20.54
CA SER A 43 -3.18 1.39 20.26
C SER A 43 -2.13 2.42 19.88
N GLU A 44 -1.04 2.46 20.64
CA GLU A 44 0.13 3.27 20.31
C GLU A 44 0.69 2.90 18.92
N TYR A 45 0.65 1.61 18.58
CA TYR A 45 1.11 1.11 17.27
C TYR A 45 0.22 1.56 16.11
N LEU A 46 -1.09 1.73 16.35
CA LEU A 46 -2.02 2.18 15.30
C LEU A 46 -1.64 3.58 14.81
N HIS A 47 -1.31 4.49 15.73
CA HIS A 47 -0.90 5.85 15.36
C HIS A 47 0.46 5.85 14.64
N MET A 48 1.39 5.00 15.07
CA MET A 48 2.70 4.85 14.41
C MET A 48 2.53 4.36 12.97
N ILE A 49 1.70 3.33 12.72
CA ILE A 49 1.51 2.81 11.37
C ILE A 49 0.72 3.78 10.48
N ILE A 50 -0.27 4.49 11.04
CA ILE A 50 -0.98 5.56 10.32
C ILE A 50 -0.01 6.65 9.88
N ALA A 51 0.93 7.07 10.74
CA ALA A 51 1.92 8.07 10.39
C ALA A 51 2.81 7.61 9.21
N ILE A 52 3.20 6.34 9.18
CA ILE A 52 3.95 5.74 8.06
C ILE A 52 3.11 5.77 6.78
N TYR A 53 1.86 5.34 6.83
CA TYR A 53 0.98 5.33 5.64
C TYR A 53 0.64 6.72 5.13
N VAL A 54 0.36 7.68 6.01
CA VAL A 54 0.13 9.07 5.63
C VAL A 54 1.37 9.63 4.92
N THR A 55 2.56 9.40 5.48
CA THR A 55 3.81 9.85 4.88
C THR A 55 4.02 9.20 3.51
N LEU A 56 3.86 7.88 3.41
CA LEU A 56 3.94 7.17 2.13
C LEU A 56 2.93 7.73 1.12
N GLY A 57 1.69 7.98 1.55
CA GLY A 57 0.63 8.52 0.71
C GLY A 57 0.93 9.90 0.16
N VAL A 58 1.45 10.80 1.00
CA VAL A 58 1.93 12.13 0.56
C VAL A 58 3.03 11.98 -0.49
N PHE A 59 4.02 11.13 -0.26
CA PHE A 59 5.09 10.90 -1.22
C PHE A 59 4.57 10.33 -2.55
N LEU A 60 3.62 9.40 -2.51
CA LEU A 60 2.96 8.87 -3.71
C LEU A 60 2.22 9.97 -4.48
N ILE A 61 1.48 10.85 -3.79
CA ILE A 61 0.81 12.00 -4.43
C ILE A 61 1.83 12.93 -5.10
N LEU A 62 2.94 13.24 -4.42
CA LEU A 62 3.99 14.11 -4.95
C LEU A 62 4.62 13.54 -6.22
N VAL A 63 4.90 12.23 -6.25
CA VAL A 63 5.53 11.59 -7.42
C VAL A 63 4.55 11.23 -8.54
N SER A 64 3.24 11.30 -8.29
CA SER A 64 2.19 10.89 -9.24
C SER A 64 2.24 11.62 -10.59
N ALA A 65 2.84 12.82 -10.64
CA ALA A 65 3.00 13.58 -11.88
C ALA A 65 4.03 12.96 -12.85
N ARG A 66 5.02 12.21 -12.34
CA ARG A 66 6.07 11.53 -13.12
C ARG A 66 6.48 10.20 -12.45
N PRO A 67 5.55 9.24 -12.30
CA PRO A 67 5.77 8.03 -11.52
C PRO A 67 6.93 7.18 -12.08
N GLU A 68 7.18 7.25 -13.38
CA GLU A 68 8.27 6.53 -14.05
C GLU A 68 9.67 6.93 -13.58
N LYS A 69 9.84 8.11 -12.98
CA LYS A 69 11.13 8.58 -12.42
C LYS A 69 11.35 8.14 -10.97
N HIS A 70 10.32 7.63 -10.31
CA HIS A 70 10.32 7.31 -8.88
C HIS A 70 10.01 5.83 -8.63
N LEU A 71 10.61 4.95 -9.43
CA LEU A 71 10.38 3.51 -9.38
C LEU A 71 10.71 2.91 -8.01
N SER A 72 11.76 3.39 -7.33
CA SER A 72 12.13 2.88 -5.99
C SER A 72 11.01 3.06 -4.96
N LEU A 73 10.29 4.18 -4.99
CA LEU A 73 9.17 4.44 -4.09
C LEU A 73 7.97 3.56 -4.44
N ILE A 74 7.69 3.36 -5.74
CA ILE A 74 6.61 2.46 -6.20
C ILE A 74 6.94 1.01 -5.86
N SER A 75 8.19 0.58 -6.07
CA SER A 75 8.71 -0.73 -5.66
C SER A 75 8.56 -0.92 -4.16
N PHE A 76 8.95 0.08 -3.36
CA PHE A 76 8.77 0.05 -1.91
C PHE A 76 7.28 -0.09 -1.55
N ALA A 77 6.38 0.67 -2.17
CA ALA A 77 4.95 0.55 -1.92
C ALA A 77 4.41 -0.85 -2.27
N ILE A 78 4.83 -1.44 -3.39
CA ILE A 78 4.44 -2.81 -3.79
C ILE A 78 4.96 -3.84 -2.79
N TRP A 79 6.27 -3.88 -2.56
CA TRP A 79 6.90 -4.92 -1.75
C TRP A 79 6.55 -4.78 -0.26
N SER A 80 6.48 -3.56 0.26
CA SER A 80 6.01 -3.35 1.64
C SER A 80 4.57 -3.79 1.80
N SER A 81 3.67 -3.53 0.84
CA SER A 81 2.29 -4.02 0.88
C SER A 81 2.22 -5.54 0.85
N ILE A 82 3.00 -6.22 0.00
CA ILE A 82 3.02 -7.69 -0.08
C ILE A 82 3.49 -8.28 1.25
N VAL A 83 4.64 -7.84 1.77
CA VAL A 83 5.23 -8.39 3.00
C VAL A 83 4.34 -8.11 4.19
N HIS A 84 3.81 -6.89 4.31
CA HIS A 84 2.90 -6.51 5.38
C HIS A 84 1.62 -7.36 5.33
N ALA A 85 0.96 -7.47 4.17
CA ALA A 85 -0.24 -8.27 4.00
C ALA A 85 0.00 -9.76 4.31
N ALA A 86 1.15 -10.31 3.91
CA ALA A 86 1.50 -11.69 4.19
C ALA A 86 1.67 -11.95 5.70
N VAL A 87 2.36 -11.07 6.42
CA VAL A 87 2.52 -11.17 7.88
C VAL A 87 1.16 -11.08 8.56
N MET A 88 0.34 -10.09 8.18
CA MET A 88 -1.01 -9.94 8.70
C MET A 88 -1.90 -11.16 8.39
N ALA A 89 -1.84 -11.72 7.18
CA ALA A 89 -2.62 -12.90 6.82
C ALA A 89 -2.27 -14.10 7.71
N VAL A 90 -0.97 -14.34 7.96
CA VAL A 90 -0.53 -15.42 8.86
C VAL A 90 -1.03 -15.17 10.28
N GLN A 91 -0.87 -13.94 10.79
CA GLN A 91 -1.32 -13.58 12.15
C GLN A 91 -2.84 -13.71 12.30
N ALA A 92 -3.62 -13.29 11.31
CA ALA A 92 -5.07 -13.37 11.32
C ALA A 92 -5.63 -14.81 11.21
N VAL A 93 -4.86 -15.73 10.63
CA VAL A 93 -5.23 -17.17 10.61
C VAL A 93 -4.85 -17.86 11.92
N VAL A 94 -3.75 -17.45 12.55
CA VAL A 94 -3.26 -18.04 13.80
C VAL A 94 -4.10 -17.59 15.00
N ASP A 95 -4.52 -16.33 15.04
CA ASP A 95 -5.40 -15.78 16.08
C ASP A 95 -6.82 -15.59 15.55
N THR A 96 -7.75 -16.45 16.00
CA THR A 96 -9.16 -16.39 15.59
C THR A 96 -9.84 -15.05 15.91
N GLY A 97 -9.29 -14.27 16.85
CA GLY A 97 -9.76 -12.91 17.14
C GLY A 97 -9.55 -11.91 16.01
N HIS A 98 -8.66 -12.21 15.05
CA HIS A 98 -8.25 -11.32 13.96
C HIS A 98 -8.76 -11.74 12.58
N ILE A 99 -9.66 -12.74 12.48
CA ILE A 99 -10.20 -13.21 11.18
C ILE A 99 -10.82 -12.09 10.34
N GLY A 100 -11.38 -11.05 10.97
CA GLY A 100 -11.97 -9.92 10.24
C GLY A 100 -10.97 -9.19 9.32
N HIS A 101 -9.67 -9.21 9.65
CA HIS A 101 -8.61 -8.63 8.83
C HIS A 101 -8.42 -9.34 7.48
N LEU A 102 -8.75 -10.64 7.39
CA LEU A 102 -8.71 -11.39 6.12
C LEU A 102 -9.71 -10.86 5.08
N TYR A 103 -10.70 -10.08 5.51
CA TYR A 103 -11.68 -9.42 4.65
C TYR A 103 -11.46 -7.90 4.52
N GLY A 104 -10.55 -7.33 5.31
CA GLY A 104 -10.32 -5.89 5.42
C GLY A 104 -8.97 -5.44 4.85
N ASP A 105 -8.06 -5.07 5.74
CA ASP A 105 -6.74 -4.52 5.41
C ASP A 105 -5.82 -5.49 4.64
N VAL A 106 -5.86 -6.80 4.92
CA VAL A 106 -5.07 -7.81 4.21
C VAL A 106 -5.33 -7.82 2.70
N PRO A 107 -6.57 -8.06 2.22
CA PRO A 107 -6.84 -8.03 0.78
C PRO A 107 -6.64 -6.65 0.18
N ALA A 108 -6.88 -5.56 0.93
CA ALA A 108 -6.67 -4.20 0.45
C ALA A 108 -5.21 -3.96 0.05
N LEU A 109 -4.24 -4.39 0.89
CA LEU A 109 -2.82 -4.27 0.57
C LEU A 109 -2.40 -5.13 -0.62
N PHE A 110 -2.95 -6.34 -0.77
CA PHE A 110 -2.71 -7.15 -1.96
C PHE A 110 -3.27 -6.52 -3.23
N VAL A 111 -4.44 -5.87 -3.17
CA VAL A 111 -5.01 -5.11 -4.29
C VAL A 111 -4.10 -3.94 -4.67
N VAL A 112 -3.60 -3.18 -3.69
CA VAL A 112 -2.64 -2.10 -3.93
C VAL A 112 -1.39 -2.62 -4.65
N ALA A 113 -0.80 -3.70 -4.14
CA ALA A 113 0.37 -4.34 -4.75
C ALA A 113 0.07 -4.85 -6.17
N GLY A 114 -1.07 -5.49 -6.38
CA GLY A 114 -1.50 -6.02 -7.68
C GLY A 114 -1.73 -4.92 -8.71
N VAL A 115 -2.43 -3.84 -8.34
CA VAL A 115 -2.68 -2.68 -9.22
C VAL A 115 -1.37 -2.01 -9.62
N LEU A 116 -0.51 -1.69 -8.64
CA LEU A 116 0.76 -1.03 -8.92
C LEU A 116 1.72 -1.94 -9.69
N GLY A 117 1.79 -3.23 -9.36
CA GLY A 117 2.63 -4.20 -10.05
C GLY A 117 2.17 -4.45 -11.50
N TRP A 118 0.86 -4.51 -11.73
CA TRP A 118 0.31 -4.65 -13.09
C TRP A 118 0.55 -3.41 -13.95
N LEU A 119 0.36 -2.21 -13.38
CA LEU A 119 0.54 -0.94 -14.10
C LEU A 119 2.01 -0.57 -14.28
N CYS A 120 2.88 -0.92 -13.32
CA CYS A 120 4.31 -0.66 -13.33
C CYS A 120 5.15 -1.93 -13.14
N PRO A 121 5.21 -2.85 -14.14
CA PRO A 121 5.98 -4.09 -14.01
C PRO A 121 7.48 -3.87 -13.76
N ARG A 122 8.02 -2.74 -14.22
CA ARG A 122 9.42 -2.35 -13.99
C ARG A 122 9.74 -2.10 -12.51
N ALA A 123 8.74 -1.78 -11.68
CA ALA A 123 8.91 -1.63 -10.24
C ALA A 123 8.89 -2.98 -9.50
N LEU A 124 8.37 -4.06 -10.12
CA LEU A 124 8.40 -5.41 -9.54
C LEU A 124 9.79 -6.03 -9.63
N THR A 125 10.45 -5.87 -10.77
CA THR A 125 11.85 -6.24 -10.93
C THR A 125 12.69 -5.25 -10.15
N LEU A 126 13.12 -5.63 -8.94
CA LEU A 126 14.03 -4.89 -8.04
C LEU A 126 15.40 -4.62 -8.71
N ARG A 127 15.42 -3.89 -9.82
CA ARG A 127 16.61 -3.28 -10.41
C ARG A 127 16.77 -1.92 -9.73
N PHE A 128 17.19 -1.95 -8.46
CA PHE A 128 18.00 -0.85 -7.95
C PHE A 128 19.25 -0.84 -8.83
N LEU A 129 19.30 0.11 -9.76
CA LEU A 129 20.24 0.06 -10.87
C LEU A 129 21.66 -0.28 -10.39
N THR A 130 22.21 -1.35 -10.97
CA THR A 130 23.64 -1.49 -11.23
C THR A 130 24.03 -0.29 -12.09
N GLY A 131 24.37 0.79 -11.42
CA GLY A 131 24.80 2.07 -11.98
C GLY A 131 25.80 2.70 -11.02
N ALA A 132 26.68 1.89 -10.45
CA ALA A 132 27.98 2.37 -10.05
C ALA A 132 28.81 2.43 -11.33
N THR A 133 29.01 3.65 -11.82
CA THR A 133 30.09 4.01 -12.74
C THR A 133 31.42 3.50 -12.25
#